data_AF-A0AAX6P6U1-F1
#
_entry.id   AF-A0AAX6P6U1-F1
#
_cell.length_a   1.000
_cell.length_b   1.000
_cell.length_c   1.000
_cell.angle_alpha   90.00
_cell.angle_beta   90.00
_cell.angle_gamma   90.00
#
_symmetry.space_group_name_H-M   'P 1'
#
loop_
_entity.id
_entity.type
_entity.pdbx_description
1 polymer ?
#
loop_
_entity_poly.entity_id
_entity_poly.type
_entity_poly.pdbx_seq_one_letter_code
_entity_poly.pdbx_strand_id
1 'polypeptide(L)'
;MKPALLEAMRTSRICRMALATCLGSFILVLFYFQIMRRNPFGVDICCRKGSRSPLQELYNPIQLELSNTAVLHQMRRDQVSDACRANSAASRKRRVLTPSDLKHLVVDEDHGLIYCYVPKVACTNWKRLMMVLTGRGKYSDPMGIPASEAHVSANLKTLNQYSIPEINQRLKRYMKFLFVREPFERLVSAYRNKFTQKYNTSFHKRYGTKIIRRQRKNATQEALRKGDDVKFEEFVAYLIDPHTQREEPFNEHWQTVYSLCHPCHIRYDLVGKYETLEEDSNYVLQLAGVSSYLKFPTYAKSTRTTDEMTTEFFQNISSEHQTQLYEVYKLDFLMFNYSVPSYLKLE
;
A
#
# COMPACT_ATOMS: atom_id res chain seq x y z
N MET A 1 45.59 -58.47 52.52
CA MET A 1 45.06 -57.10 52.71
C MET A 1 45.37 -56.26 51.48
N LYS A 2 44.35 -55.86 50.73
CA LYS A 2 44.21 -54.50 50.17
C LYS A 2 42.92 -54.44 49.33
N PRO A 3 41.90 -53.70 49.79
CA PRO A 3 40.64 -53.53 49.10
C PRO A 3 40.81 -52.42 48.06
N ALA A 4 41.01 -52.79 46.79
CA ALA A 4 41.11 -51.84 45.67
C ALA A 4 39.97 -52.05 44.66
N LEU A 5 38.79 -52.44 45.14
CA LEU A 5 37.64 -52.79 44.29
C LEU A 5 36.32 -52.16 44.75
N LEU A 6 36.38 -51.10 45.58
CA LEU A 6 35.19 -50.41 46.08
C LEU A 6 35.25 -48.88 45.96
N GLU A 7 36.10 -48.32 45.10
CA GLU A 7 36.16 -46.86 44.86
C GLU A 7 35.58 -46.43 43.50
N ALA A 8 35.22 -47.37 42.62
CA ALA A 8 34.63 -47.04 41.31
C ALA A 8 33.12 -46.73 41.34
N MET A 9 32.44 -46.93 42.48
CA MET A 9 30.97 -46.84 42.56
C MET A 9 30.43 -45.65 43.37
N ARG A 10 31.26 -44.65 43.68
CA ARG A 10 30.82 -43.44 44.37
C ARG A 10 31.05 -42.17 43.57
N THR A 11 30.75 -42.20 42.27
CA THR A 11 30.28 -40.99 41.59
C THR A 11 29.01 -40.54 42.28
N SER A 12 29.18 -39.59 43.21
CA SER A 12 28.14 -38.95 44.01
C SER A 12 26.89 -38.71 43.16
N ARG A 13 25.71 -38.97 43.74
CA ARG A 13 24.41 -38.67 43.11
C ARG A 13 24.36 -37.23 42.55
N ILE A 14 25.12 -36.32 43.16
CA ILE A 14 25.30 -34.93 42.74
C ILE A 14 25.99 -34.84 41.37
N CYS A 15 27.03 -35.62 41.10
CA CYS A 15 27.68 -35.67 39.78
C CYS A 15 26.76 -36.21 38.69
N ARG A 16 25.94 -37.23 39.01
CA ARG A 16 24.95 -37.77 38.06
C ARG A 16 23.81 -36.80 37.79
N MET A 17 23.34 -36.06 38.81
CA MET A 17 22.35 -34.99 38.64
C MET A 17 22.90 -33.79 37.87
N ALA A 18 24.16 -33.40 38.10
CA ALA A 18 24.82 -32.32 37.36
C ALA A 18 25.03 -32.69 35.89
N LEU A 19 25.44 -33.93 35.60
CA LEU A 19 25.53 -34.43 34.23
C LEU A 19 24.15 -34.51 33.57
N ALA A 20 23.12 -35.00 34.26
CA ALA A 20 21.76 -35.08 33.71
C ALA A 20 21.13 -33.70 33.45
N THR A 21 21.39 -32.71 34.30
CA THR A 21 20.93 -31.32 34.10
C THR A 21 21.72 -30.65 32.97
N CYS A 22 23.04 -30.82 32.88
CA CYS A 22 23.83 -30.32 31.74
C CYS A 22 23.43 -30.99 30.41
N LEU A 23 23.19 -32.30 30.39
CA LEU A 23 22.68 -33.01 29.21
C LEU A 23 21.26 -32.56 28.85
N GLY A 24 20.37 -32.36 29.83
CA GLY A 24 19.02 -31.84 29.62
C GLY A 24 19.02 -30.41 29.06
N SER A 25 19.86 -29.53 29.59
CA SER A 25 20.06 -28.17 29.08
C SER A 25 20.69 -28.17 27.69
N PHE A 26 21.66 -29.05 27.41
CA PHE A 26 22.25 -29.18 26.08
C PHE A 26 21.26 -29.71 25.06
N ILE A 27 20.41 -30.69 25.43
CA ILE A 27 19.34 -31.20 24.59
C ILE A 27 18.28 -30.12 24.35
N LEU A 28 17.90 -29.32 25.36
CA LEU A 28 17.00 -28.17 25.17
C LEU A 28 17.59 -27.10 24.25
N VAL A 29 18.89 -26.84 24.34
CA VAL A 29 19.60 -25.93 23.42
C VAL A 29 19.64 -26.53 22.01
N LEU A 30 19.91 -27.83 21.86
CA LEU A 30 19.87 -28.51 20.57
C LEU A 30 18.46 -28.54 19.97
N PHE A 31 17.41 -28.73 20.78
CA PHE A 31 16.02 -28.64 20.33
C PHE A 31 15.64 -27.19 19.99
N TYR A 32 16.10 -26.21 20.77
CA TYR A 32 15.93 -24.78 20.44
C TYR A 32 16.60 -24.44 19.10
N PHE A 33 17.85 -24.88 18.88
CA PHE A 33 18.56 -24.70 17.61
C PHE A 33 17.97 -25.55 16.47
N GLN A 34 17.41 -26.72 16.74
CA GLN A 34 16.71 -27.54 15.75
C GLN A 34 15.32 -26.99 15.40
N ILE A 35 14.60 -26.37 16.33
CA ILE A 35 13.34 -25.66 16.10
C ILE A 35 13.62 -24.37 15.30
N MET A 36 14.70 -23.66 15.63
CA MET A 36 15.20 -22.53 14.82
C MET A 36 15.64 -22.98 13.41
N ARG A 37 16.24 -24.18 13.27
CA ARG A 37 16.63 -24.78 11.97
C ARG A 37 15.47 -25.42 11.20
N ARG A 38 14.38 -25.82 11.86
CA ARG A 38 13.21 -26.46 11.22
C ARG A 38 12.22 -25.46 10.64
N ASN A 39 12.49 -24.16 10.76
CA ASN A 39 11.79 -23.17 9.96
C ASN A 39 12.32 -23.29 8.52
N PRO A 40 11.57 -23.86 7.55
CA PRO A 40 12.12 -24.19 6.23
C PRO A 40 12.42 -22.95 5.37
N PHE A 41 12.21 -21.75 5.91
CA PHE A 41 12.42 -20.46 5.25
C PHE A 41 13.25 -19.48 6.09
N GLY A 42 14.02 -19.99 7.05
CA GLY A 42 15.13 -19.23 7.64
C GLY A 42 16.28 -19.11 6.64
N VAL A 43 16.05 -18.45 5.50
CA VAL A 43 17.15 -17.80 4.78
C VAL A 43 17.78 -16.85 5.79
N ASP A 44 19.10 -16.84 5.91
CA ASP A 44 19.86 -15.85 6.67
C ASP A 44 19.51 -14.43 6.18
N ILE A 45 18.38 -13.89 6.65
CA ILE A 45 17.94 -12.49 6.52
C ILE A 45 18.18 -11.80 7.88
N CYS A 46 19.11 -12.31 8.67
CA CYS A 46 19.84 -11.41 9.55
C CYS A 46 20.64 -10.49 8.63
N CYS A 47 20.21 -9.22 8.53
CA CYS A 47 20.96 -8.08 8.01
C CYS A 47 22.36 -8.51 7.53
N ARG A 48 22.53 -8.81 6.24
CA ARG A 48 23.87 -8.96 5.66
C ARG A 48 24.62 -7.69 6.07
N LYS A 49 25.51 -7.78 7.06
CA LYS A 49 26.42 -6.69 7.42
C LYS A 49 27.22 -6.40 6.15
N GLY A 50 26.81 -5.39 5.39
CA GLY A 50 27.35 -5.07 4.07
C GLY A 50 26.34 -4.98 2.91
N SER A 51 25.07 -5.39 3.06
CA SER A 51 24.06 -5.19 2.01
C SER A 51 23.52 -3.76 2.03
N ARG A 52 23.45 -3.13 0.86
CA ARG A 52 22.91 -1.78 0.69
C ARG A 52 21.40 -1.79 0.96
N SER A 53 20.89 -0.74 1.58
CA SER A 53 19.44 -0.54 1.70
C SER A 53 18.81 -0.22 0.35
N PRO A 54 17.49 -0.43 0.15
CA PRO A 54 16.84 -0.13 -1.13
C PRO A 54 16.98 1.34 -1.54
N LEU A 55 16.99 2.23 -0.56
CA LEU A 55 17.24 3.65 -0.76
C LEU A 55 18.67 3.91 -1.27
N GLN A 56 19.66 3.23 -0.71
CA GLN A 56 21.06 3.35 -1.16
C GLN A 56 21.30 2.72 -2.53
N GLU A 57 20.58 1.66 -2.87
CA GLU A 57 20.65 1.04 -4.20
C GLU A 57 20.04 1.98 -5.25
N LEU A 58 18.89 2.59 -4.95
CA LEU A 58 18.21 3.52 -5.86
C LEU A 58 19.07 4.75 -6.23
N TYR A 59 19.73 5.37 -5.25
CA TYR A 59 20.51 6.60 -5.50
C TYR A 59 21.95 6.34 -5.92
N ASN A 60 22.45 5.11 -5.79
CA ASN A 60 23.83 4.75 -6.08
C ASN A 60 23.90 3.26 -6.52
N PRO A 61 23.42 2.92 -7.73
CA PRO A 61 23.25 1.54 -8.17
C PRO A 61 24.58 0.85 -8.49
N ILE A 62 24.66 -0.46 -8.26
CA ILE A 62 25.85 -1.28 -8.60
C ILE A 62 25.85 -1.68 -10.09
N GLN A 63 24.67 -1.90 -10.70
CA GLN A 63 24.53 -2.30 -12.10
C GLN A 63 24.03 -1.14 -12.98
N LEU A 64 24.74 -0.86 -14.07
CA LEU A 64 24.39 0.21 -15.03
C LEU A 64 23.06 -0.03 -15.78
N GLU A 65 22.58 -1.29 -15.89
CA GLU A 65 21.33 -1.63 -16.61
C GLU A 65 20.06 -1.05 -16.00
N LEU A 66 20.15 -0.47 -14.80
CA LEU A 66 19.03 0.21 -14.14
C LEU A 66 18.76 1.61 -14.72
N SER A 67 19.55 2.11 -15.69
CA SER A 67 19.53 3.54 -16.03
C SER A 67 18.20 4.03 -16.61
N ASN A 68 17.59 3.34 -17.58
CA ASN A 68 16.36 3.84 -18.22
C ASN A 68 15.18 3.87 -17.23
N THR A 69 15.00 2.81 -16.43
CA THR A 69 13.95 2.75 -15.40
C THR A 69 14.24 3.73 -14.26
N ALA A 70 15.51 3.87 -13.85
CA ALA A 70 15.91 4.85 -12.83
C ALA A 70 15.66 6.29 -13.30
N VAL A 71 16.01 6.61 -14.56
CA VAL A 71 15.77 7.91 -15.19
C VAL A 71 14.26 8.18 -15.27
N LEU A 72 13.47 7.20 -15.70
CA LEU A 72 12.01 7.32 -15.73
C LEU A 72 11.43 7.64 -14.34
N HIS A 73 11.82 6.91 -13.30
CA HIS A 73 11.34 7.19 -11.95
C HIS A 73 11.90 8.50 -11.38
N GLN A 74 13.11 8.90 -11.78
CA GLN A 74 13.63 10.23 -11.46
C GLN A 74 12.77 11.33 -12.06
N MET A 75 12.46 11.27 -13.36
CA MET A 75 11.56 12.21 -14.02
C MET A 75 10.19 12.28 -13.34
N ARG A 76 9.62 11.13 -12.97
CA ARG A 76 8.32 11.08 -12.25
C ARG A 76 8.39 11.75 -10.88
N ARG A 77 9.49 11.59 -10.13
CA ARG A 77 9.67 12.26 -8.83
C ARG A 77 9.88 13.76 -8.98
N ASP A 78 10.66 14.15 -9.98
CA ASP A 78 10.95 15.55 -10.25
C ASP A 78 9.65 16.28 -10.63
N GLN A 79 8.80 15.67 -11.46
CA GLN A 79 7.45 16.15 -11.75
C GLN A 79 6.61 16.37 -10.49
N VAL A 80 6.57 15.40 -9.56
CA VAL A 80 5.83 15.54 -8.31
C VAL A 80 6.39 16.71 -7.49
N SER A 81 7.72 16.85 -7.44
CA SER A 81 8.41 17.93 -6.74
C SER A 81 8.08 19.30 -7.34
N ASP A 82 8.07 19.42 -8.66
CA ASP A 82 7.71 20.63 -9.40
C ASP A 82 6.26 21.02 -9.17
N ALA A 83 5.32 20.08 -9.29
CA ALA A 83 3.91 20.31 -9.01
C ALA A 83 3.70 20.77 -7.56
N CYS A 84 4.42 20.18 -6.60
CA CYS A 84 4.39 20.61 -5.21
C CYS A 84 4.94 22.03 -5.00
N ARG A 85 6.03 22.40 -5.68
CA ARG A 85 6.57 23.78 -5.64
C ARG A 85 5.57 24.78 -6.18
N ALA A 86 4.99 24.50 -7.35
CA ALA A 86 3.99 25.35 -7.99
C ALA A 86 2.74 25.52 -7.12
N ASN A 87 2.21 24.43 -6.55
CA ASN A 87 1.04 24.48 -5.69
C ASN A 87 1.32 25.17 -4.34
N SER A 88 2.53 24.99 -3.77
CA SER A 88 2.92 25.65 -2.52
C SER A 88 3.10 27.15 -2.70
N ALA A 89 3.57 27.61 -3.86
CA ALA A 89 3.62 29.04 -4.18
C ALA A 89 2.22 29.67 -4.22
N ALA A 90 1.20 28.91 -4.63
CA ALA A 90 -0.19 29.33 -4.60
C ALA A 90 -0.84 29.24 -3.20
N SER A 91 -0.36 28.35 -2.31
CA SER A 91 -0.95 28.08 -1.00
C SER A 91 -0.14 28.64 0.17
N ARG A 92 -0.68 29.64 0.89
CA ARG A 92 0.01 30.30 2.02
C ARG A 92 0.04 29.50 3.33
N LYS A 93 -0.52 28.28 3.39
CA LYS A 93 -0.65 27.51 4.64
C LYS A 93 0.32 26.33 4.67
N ARG A 94 1.36 26.43 5.51
CA ARG A 94 2.18 25.26 5.89
C ARG A 94 1.42 24.42 6.91
N ARG A 95 0.92 23.26 6.49
CA ARG A 95 0.27 22.29 7.37
C ARG A 95 1.31 21.30 7.91
N VAL A 96 1.24 20.98 9.19
CA VAL A 96 2.02 19.88 9.78
C VAL A 96 1.19 18.60 9.68
N LEU A 97 1.81 17.50 9.25
CA LEU A 97 1.14 16.20 9.20
C LEU A 97 0.88 15.68 10.61
N THR A 98 -0.32 15.12 10.81
CA THR A 98 -0.67 14.42 12.05
C THR A 98 -0.54 12.91 11.85
N PRO A 99 -0.56 12.09 12.92
CA PRO A 99 -0.57 10.63 12.77
C PRO A 99 -1.72 10.13 11.88
N SER A 100 -2.90 10.76 11.88
CA SER A 100 -4.00 10.30 11.01
C SER A 100 -3.69 10.41 9.52
N ASP A 101 -2.85 11.38 9.15
CA ASP A 101 -2.37 11.60 7.77
C ASP A 101 -1.42 10.47 7.31
N LEU A 102 -0.83 9.72 8.26
CA LEU A 102 0.17 8.69 7.99
C LEU A 102 -0.40 7.27 7.94
N LYS A 103 -1.73 7.11 8.06
CA LYS A 103 -2.39 5.79 8.09
C LYS A 103 -2.26 4.99 6.78
N HIS A 104 -1.99 5.67 5.66
CA HIS A 104 -1.81 5.03 4.36
C HIS A 104 -0.41 4.46 4.14
N LEU A 105 0.54 4.74 5.03
CA LEU A 105 1.94 4.37 4.88
C LEU A 105 2.22 3.04 5.59
N VAL A 106 2.16 1.95 4.84
CA VAL A 106 2.53 0.62 5.35
C VAL A 106 4.05 0.54 5.45
N VAL A 107 4.55 0.07 6.59
CA VAL A 107 5.97 -0.02 6.90
C VAL A 107 6.41 -1.46 6.86
N ASP A 108 7.50 -1.71 6.14
CA ASP A 108 8.28 -2.94 6.25
C ASP A 108 9.65 -2.61 6.86
N GLU A 109 9.87 -3.09 8.07
CA GLU A 109 11.07 -2.79 8.85
C GLU A 109 12.27 -3.61 8.39
N ASP A 110 12.03 -4.83 7.90
CA ASP A 110 13.09 -5.79 7.60
C ASP A 110 13.84 -5.39 6.33
N HIS A 111 13.13 -4.84 5.34
CA HIS A 111 13.71 -4.36 4.09
C HIS A 111 13.83 -2.82 4.04
N GLY A 112 13.32 -2.09 5.04
CA GLY A 112 13.40 -0.64 5.08
C GLY A 112 12.55 0.04 4.00
N LEU A 113 11.28 -0.37 3.88
CA LEU A 113 10.33 0.14 2.89
C LEU A 113 9.16 0.88 3.55
N ILE A 114 8.65 1.89 2.86
CA ILE A 114 7.37 2.54 3.15
C ILE A 114 6.54 2.59 1.89
N TYR A 115 5.39 1.90 1.89
CA TYR A 115 4.44 1.90 0.80
C TYR A 115 3.22 2.74 1.14
N CYS A 116 2.95 3.81 0.37
CA CYS A 116 1.66 4.49 0.47
C CYS A 116 0.61 3.78 -0.37
N TYR A 117 -0.36 3.14 0.29
CA TYR A 117 -1.40 2.43 -0.45
C TYR A 117 -2.50 3.39 -0.95
N VAL A 118 -2.72 3.35 -2.27
CA VAL A 118 -3.80 4.08 -2.96
C VAL A 118 -4.83 3.07 -3.46
N PRO A 119 -6.09 3.11 -3.00
CA PRO A 119 -7.11 2.20 -3.51
C PRO A 119 -7.30 2.30 -5.02
N LYS A 120 -7.61 1.16 -5.64
CA LYS A 120 -7.82 0.99 -7.10
C LYS A 120 -6.57 1.13 -7.96
N VAL A 121 -5.39 1.10 -7.32
CA VAL A 121 -4.08 1.04 -7.97
C VAL A 121 -3.34 -0.24 -7.55
N ALA A 122 -3.97 -1.39 -7.77
CA ALA A 122 -3.47 -2.70 -7.34
C ALA A 122 -3.11 -2.82 -5.84
N CYS A 123 -3.71 -1.99 -4.98
CA CYS A 123 -3.38 -1.96 -3.56
C CYS A 123 -3.51 -3.30 -2.83
N THR A 124 -4.42 -4.18 -3.25
CA THR A 124 -4.56 -5.52 -2.68
C THR A 124 -3.31 -6.36 -2.92
N ASN A 125 -2.74 -6.33 -4.13
CA ASN A 125 -1.53 -7.09 -4.45
C ASN A 125 -0.32 -6.54 -3.71
N TRP A 126 -0.18 -5.22 -3.65
CA TRP A 126 0.86 -4.61 -2.82
C TRP A 126 0.71 -4.96 -1.34
N LYS A 127 -0.51 -4.95 -0.78
CA LYS A 127 -0.73 -5.37 0.61
C LYS A 127 -0.33 -6.84 0.84
N ARG A 128 -0.65 -7.74 -0.10
CA ARG A 128 -0.21 -9.14 -0.05
C ARG A 128 1.31 -9.26 -0.06
N LEU A 129 1.98 -8.53 -0.95
CA LEU A 129 3.45 -8.48 -0.99
C LEU A 129 4.03 -7.97 0.32
N MET A 130 3.51 -6.85 0.86
CA MET A 130 3.95 -6.32 2.14
C MET A 130 3.73 -7.30 3.29
N MET A 131 2.66 -8.10 3.27
CA MET A 131 2.41 -9.15 4.27
C MET A 131 3.44 -10.28 4.19
N VAL A 132 3.85 -10.67 2.98
CA VAL A 132 4.93 -11.67 2.79
C VAL A 132 6.28 -11.09 3.20
N LEU A 133 6.58 -9.84 2.82
CA LEU A 133 7.85 -9.18 3.12
C LEU A 133 8.08 -8.96 4.62
N THR A 134 7.04 -8.55 5.35
CA THR A 134 7.15 -8.28 6.79
C THR A 134 7.31 -9.55 7.64
N GLY A 135 7.37 -10.74 7.03
CA GLY A 135 7.84 -11.99 7.65
C GLY A 135 7.04 -12.49 8.87
N ARG A 136 5.95 -11.80 9.24
CA ARG A 136 5.11 -12.10 10.41
C ARG A 136 3.93 -13.02 10.10
N GLY A 137 3.82 -13.50 8.86
CA GLY A 137 2.67 -14.25 8.36
C GLY A 137 2.96 -15.72 8.02
N LYS A 138 1.89 -16.49 7.91
CA LYS A 138 1.86 -17.90 7.47
C LYS A 138 2.25 -18.08 5.98
N TYR A 139 2.33 -17.00 5.21
CA TYR A 139 2.32 -17.04 3.75
C TYR A 139 3.70 -16.75 3.15
N SER A 140 4.09 -17.57 2.18
CA SER A 140 5.25 -17.34 1.31
C SER A 140 4.85 -16.84 -0.09
N ASP A 141 3.64 -17.17 -0.54
CA ASP A 141 3.08 -16.73 -1.83
C ASP A 141 2.02 -15.64 -1.60
N PRO A 142 2.19 -14.42 -2.16
CA PRO A 142 1.19 -13.36 -2.11
C PRO A 142 -0.19 -13.79 -2.64
N MET A 143 -0.25 -14.67 -3.64
CA MET A 143 -1.51 -15.14 -4.22
C MET A 143 -2.27 -16.12 -3.32
N GLY A 144 -1.57 -16.74 -2.36
CA GLY A 144 -2.18 -17.54 -1.31
C GLY A 144 -2.98 -16.73 -0.28
N ILE A 145 -2.85 -15.40 -0.28
CA ILE A 145 -3.52 -14.51 0.68
C ILE A 145 -4.87 -14.03 0.09
N PRO A 146 -6.02 -14.34 0.73
CA PRO A 146 -7.31 -13.83 0.31
C PRO A 146 -7.37 -12.29 0.34
N ALA A 147 -8.13 -11.70 -0.59
CA ALA A 147 -8.26 -10.23 -0.65
C ALA A 147 -8.85 -9.64 0.65
N SER A 148 -9.81 -10.33 1.28
CA SER A 148 -10.39 -9.94 2.56
C SER A 148 -9.32 -9.83 3.66
N GLU A 149 -8.39 -10.79 3.71
CA GLU A 149 -7.31 -10.83 4.68
C GLU A 149 -6.25 -9.75 4.43
N ALA A 150 -5.92 -9.49 3.16
CA ALA A 150 -5.01 -8.40 2.78
C ALA A 150 -5.55 -7.00 3.15
N HIS A 151 -6.84 -6.86 3.42
CA HIS A 151 -7.49 -5.61 3.83
C HIS A 151 -7.71 -5.50 5.34
N VAL A 152 -7.32 -6.48 6.15
CA VAL A 152 -7.37 -6.41 7.61
C VAL A 152 -6.24 -5.51 8.11
N SER A 153 -6.59 -4.42 8.81
CA SER A 153 -5.61 -3.42 9.28
C SER A 153 -4.58 -3.98 10.27
N ALA A 154 -4.92 -5.01 11.04
CA ALA A 154 -4.01 -5.63 11.99
C ALA A 154 -2.85 -6.39 11.33
N ASN A 155 -2.97 -6.76 10.05
CA ASN A 155 -1.98 -7.57 9.34
C ASN A 155 -0.79 -6.76 8.82
N LEU A 156 -0.89 -5.43 8.78
CA LEU A 156 0.14 -4.54 8.25
C LEU A 156 0.34 -3.36 9.20
N LYS A 157 1.58 -3.18 9.66
CA LYS A 157 1.92 -2.05 10.52
C LYS A 157 2.03 -0.78 9.68
N THR A 158 1.34 0.27 10.09
CA THR A 158 1.33 1.56 9.40
C THR A 158 2.11 2.62 10.18
N LEU A 159 2.62 3.63 9.49
CA LEU A 159 3.55 4.60 10.05
C LEU A 159 2.95 5.39 11.23
N ASN A 160 1.64 5.61 11.23
CA ASN A 160 0.93 6.26 12.33
C ASN A 160 0.91 5.48 13.66
N GLN A 161 1.34 4.22 13.66
CA GLN A 161 1.41 3.36 14.84
C GLN A 161 2.77 3.45 15.56
N TYR A 162 3.69 4.28 15.06
CA TYR A 162 5.00 4.52 15.67
C TYR A 162 5.02 5.85 16.41
N SER A 163 5.97 6.01 17.35
CA SER A 163 6.21 7.30 18.00
C SER A 163 6.75 8.35 17.01
N ILE A 164 6.59 9.64 17.32
CA ILE A 164 7.07 10.73 16.43
C ILE A 164 8.57 10.61 16.09
N PRO A 165 9.50 10.31 17.04
CA PRO A 165 10.91 10.11 16.70
C PRO A 165 11.12 8.94 15.73
N GLU A 166 10.40 7.83 15.95
CA GLU A 166 10.44 6.64 15.11
C GLU A 166 9.90 6.88 13.69
N ILE A 167 8.85 7.69 13.57
CA ILE A 167 8.30 8.14 12.29
C ILE A 167 9.36 8.92 11.51
N ASN A 168 9.96 9.92 12.14
CA ASN A 168 10.99 10.77 11.51
C ASN A 168 12.20 9.95 11.07
N GLN A 169 12.64 8.99 11.90
CA GLN A 169 13.73 8.08 11.55
C GLN A 169 13.41 7.26 10.30
N ARG A 170 12.21 6.68 10.22
CA ARG A 170 11.79 5.84 9.08
C ARG A 170 11.61 6.67 7.81
N LEU A 171 10.97 7.83 7.89
CA LEU A 171 10.85 8.75 6.74
C LEU A 171 12.21 9.14 6.15
N LYS A 172 13.23 9.32 7.00
CA LYS A 172 14.60 9.64 6.57
C LYS A 172 15.35 8.43 5.99
N ARG A 173 15.14 7.23 6.51
CA ARG A 173 15.97 6.05 6.21
C ARG A 173 15.38 5.09 5.20
N TYR A 174 14.06 4.98 5.12
CA TYR A 174 13.39 3.93 4.35
C TYR A 174 13.06 4.42 2.94
N MET A 175 13.11 3.52 1.97
CA MET A 175 12.67 3.82 0.61
C MET A 175 11.15 3.97 0.59
N LYS A 176 10.66 5.15 0.19
CA LYS A 176 9.23 5.46 0.14
C LYS A 176 8.73 5.34 -1.28
N PHE A 177 7.66 4.59 -1.50
CA PHE A 177 7.07 4.48 -2.83
C PHE A 177 5.55 4.51 -2.79
N LEU A 178 4.96 4.90 -3.92
CA LEU A 178 3.53 4.80 -4.15
C LEU A 178 3.26 4.42 -5.60
N PHE A 179 2.05 3.96 -5.85
CA PHE A 179 1.54 3.74 -7.19
C PHE A 179 0.34 4.63 -7.44
N VAL A 180 0.28 5.19 -8.64
CA VAL A 180 -0.82 6.05 -9.11
C VAL A 180 -1.47 5.47 -10.34
N ARG A 181 -2.65 5.99 -10.66
CA ARG A 181 -3.45 5.64 -11.82
C ARG A 181 -4.09 6.90 -12.37
N GLU A 182 -4.39 6.93 -13.66
CA GLU A 182 -5.21 7.98 -14.26
C GLU A 182 -6.44 8.25 -13.36
N PRO A 183 -6.66 9.51 -12.92
CA PRO A 183 -7.64 9.82 -11.86
C PRO A 183 -9.07 9.35 -12.15
N PHE A 184 -9.56 9.44 -13.39
CA PHE A 184 -10.93 9.10 -13.74
C PHE A 184 -11.15 7.61 -13.98
N GLU A 185 -10.18 6.89 -14.53
CA GLU A 185 -10.18 5.43 -14.52
C GLU A 185 -10.20 4.88 -13.09
N ARG A 186 -9.43 5.51 -12.19
CA ARG A 186 -9.40 5.16 -10.78
C ARG A 186 -10.76 5.39 -10.13
N LEU A 187 -11.41 6.51 -10.46
CA LEU A 187 -12.74 6.86 -9.97
C LEU A 187 -13.82 5.88 -10.47
N VAL A 188 -13.82 5.57 -11.77
CA VAL A 188 -14.74 4.58 -12.35
C VAL A 188 -14.51 3.19 -11.75
N SER A 189 -13.25 2.79 -11.53
CA SER A 189 -12.92 1.56 -10.81
C SER A 189 -13.47 1.56 -9.38
N ALA A 190 -13.44 2.71 -8.69
CA ALA A 190 -14.02 2.86 -7.36
C ALA A 190 -15.55 2.69 -7.38
N TYR A 191 -16.22 3.39 -8.30
CA TYR A 191 -17.67 3.29 -8.48
C TYR A 191 -18.12 1.86 -8.79
N ARG A 192 -17.53 1.23 -9.81
CA ARG A 192 -17.81 -0.16 -10.20
C ARG A 192 -17.56 -1.13 -9.05
N ASN A 193 -16.50 -0.91 -8.27
CA ASN A 193 -16.26 -1.77 -7.13
C ASN A 193 -17.28 -1.58 -6.02
N LYS A 194 -17.74 -0.35 -5.73
CA LYS A 194 -18.52 -0.05 -4.52
C LYS A 194 -20.03 0.01 -4.69
N PHE A 195 -20.52 0.32 -5.89
CA PHE A 195 -21.95 0.56 -6.12
C PHE A 195 -22.59 -0.41 -7.12
N THR A 196 -21.82 -1.13 -7.95
CA THR A 196 -22.40 -2.08 -8.92
C THR A 196 -22.37 -3.53 -8.44
N GLN A 197 -21.73 -3.81 -7.30
CA GLN A 197 -21.57 -5.16 -6.75
C GLN A 197 -22.60 -5.41 -5.65
N LYS A 198 -23.56 -6.30 -5.90
CA LYS A 198 -24.70 -6.57 -4.98
C LYS A 198 -24.29 -6.89 -3.53
N TYR A 199 -23.11 -7.50 -3.34
CA TYR A 199 -22.61 -7.88 -2.02
C TYR A 199 -22.07 -6.72 -1.18
N ASN A 200 -21.86 -5.52 -1.74
CA ASN A 200 -21.31 -4.36 -1.01
C ASN A 200 -22.37 -3.57 -0.23
N THR A 201 -23.21 -4.31 0.52
CA THR A 201 -24.34 -3.76 1.26
C THR A 201 -23.96 -2.65 2.24
N SER A 202 -22.78 -2.72 2.87
CA SER A 202 -22.28 -1.68 3.77
C SER A 202 -22.04 -0.34 3.07
N PHE A 203 -21.49 -0.36 1.85
CA PHE A 203 -21.29 0.85 1.03
C PHE A 203 -22.61 1.38 0.50
N HIS A 204 -23.50 0.50 0.03
CA HIS A 204 -24.84 0.88 -0.44
C HIS A 204 -25.63 1.59 0.67
N LYS A 205 -25.60 1.04 1.89
CA LYS A 205 -26.27 1.66 3.05
C LYS A 205 -25.63 2.98 3.46
N ARG A 206 -24.31 3.02 3.63
CA ARG A 206 -23.61 4.21 4.14
C ARG A 206 -23.56 5.35 3.14
N TYR A 207 -23.12 5.07 1.92
CA TYR A 207 -22.90 6.08 0.89
C TYR A 207 -24.01 6.10 -0.14
N GLY A 208 -24.50 4.94 -0.58
CA GLY A 208 -25.49 4.88 -1.65
C GLY A 208 -26.82 5.55 -1.28
N THR A 209 -27.34 5.27 -0.09
CA THR A 209 -28.56 5.97 0.39
C THR A 209 -28.34 7.48 0.58
N LYS A 210 -27.13 7.90 0.98
CA LYS A 210 -26.76 9.32 1.13
C LYS A 210 -26.71 10.02 -0.23
N ILE A 211 -26.11 9.39 -1.23
CA ILE A 211 -26.05 9.89 -2.61
C ILE A 211 -27.46 10.05 -3.19
N ILE A 212 -28.29 9.00 -3.11
CA ILE A 212 -29.65 9.03 -3.65
C ILE A 212 -30.50 10.10 -2.98
N ARG A 213 -30.44 10.23 -1.65
CA ARG A 213 -31.18 11.27 -0.91
C ARG A 213 -30.84 12.69 -1.37
N ARG A 214 -29.58 12.93 -1.76
CA ARG A 214 -29.11 14.27 -2.16
C ARG A 214 -29.35 14.55 -3.63
N GLN A 215 -29.09 13.58 -4.49
CA GLN A 215 -28.92 13.82 -5.92
C GLN A 215 -30.12 13.35 -6.75
N ARG A 216 -30.87 12.33 -6.29
CA ARG A 216 -31.97 11.75 -7.07
C ARG A 216 -33.29 12.47 -6.80
N LYS A 217 -33.81 13.16 -7.82
CA LYS A 217 -35.18 13.70 -7.80
C LYS A 217 -36.19 12.54 -7.84
N ASN A 218 -37.25 12.62 -7.02
CA ASN A 218 -38.33 11.61 -6.94
C ASN A 218 -37.83 10.18 -6.65
N ALA A 219 -36.89 10.02 -5.72
CA ALA A 219 -36.38 8.70 -5.34
C ALA A 219 -37.49 7.82 -4.73
N THR A 220 -37.55 6.55 -5.15
CA THR A 220 -38.48 5.58 -4.56
C THR A 220 -38.10 5.27 -3.11
N GLN A 221 -39.07 4.85 -2.30
CA GLN A 221 -38.82 4.44 -0.92
C GLN A 221 -37.82 3.27 -0.84
N GLU A 222 -37.82 2.40 -1.86
CA GLU A 222 -36.85 1.31 -1.95
C GLU A 222 -35.43 1.82 -2.18
N ALA A 223 -35.22 2.73 -3.12
CA ALA A 223 -33.91 3.32 -3.40
C ALA A 223 -33.35 4.07 -2.18
N LEU A 224 -34.21 4.86 -1.50
CA LEU A 224 -33.86 5.57 -0.27
C LEU A 224 -33.48 4.64 0.89
N ARG A 225 -34.00 3.41 0.88
CA ARG A 225 -33.74 2.40 1.90
C ARG A 225 -32.53 1.54 1.57
N LYS A 226 -32.37 1.07 0.33
CA LYS A 226 -31.33 0.12 -0.07
C LYS A 226 -30.04 0.81 -0.50
N GLY A 227 -30.15 1.80 -1.37
CA GLY A 227 -29.01 2.53 -1.92
C GLY A 227 -28.08 1.70 -2.81
N ASP A 228 -28.57 0.61 -3.39
CA ASP A 228 -27.82 -0.35 -4.21
C ASP A 228 -27.96 -0.13 -5.72
N ASP A 229 -28.63 0.96 -6.11
CA ASP A 229 -28.93 1.34 -7.49
C ASP A 229 -28.44 2.76 -7.84
N VAL A 230 -27.41 3.25 -7.13
CA VAL A 230 -26.77 4.54 -7.40
C VAL A 230 -26.25 4.57 -8.84
N LYS A 231 -26.54 5.65 -9.57
CA LYS A 231 -26.00 5.88 -10.92
C LYS A 231 -24.67 6.63 -10.85
N PHE A 232 -23.85 6.49 -11.89
CA PHE A 232 -22.56 7.18 -11.95
C PHE A 232 -22.72 8.71 -11.97
N GLU A 233 -23.73 9.23 -12.68
CA GLU A 233 -24.07 10.66 -12.70
C GLU A 233 -24.37 11.21 -11.29
N GLU A 234 -25.09 10.44 -10.47
CA GLU A 234 -25.43 10.80 -9.09
C GLU A 234 -24.20 10.74 -8.19
N PHE A 235 -23.31 9.77 -8.44
CA PHE A 235 -22.03 9.68 -7.74
C PHE A 235 -21.11 10.86 -8.08
N VAL A 236 -21.02 11.27 -9.35
CA VAL A 236 -20.27 12.49 -9.75
C VAL A 236 -20.86 13.73 -9.10
N ALA A 237 -22.19 13.91 -9.18
CA ALA A 237 -22.89 15.03 -8.56
C ALA A 237 -22.66 15.09 -7.04
N TYR A 238 -22.60 13.94 -6.37
CA TYR A 238 -22.24 13.87 -4.95
C TYR A 238 -20.81 14.33 -4.66
N LEU A 239 -19.83 14.06 -5.52
CA LEU A 239 -18.43 14.46 -5.28
C LEU A 239 -18.19 15.94 -5.52
N ILE A 240 -18.89 16.55 -6.48
CA ILE A 240 -18.76 17.98 -6.79
C ILE A 240 -19.64 18.86 -5.89
N ASP A 241 -20.59 18.27 -5.15
CA ASP A 241 -21.44 18.98 -4.20
C ASP A 241 -20.61 19.63 -3.06
N PRO A 242 -20.61 20.97 -2.93
CA PRO A 242 -19.88 21.68 -1.88
C PRO A 242 -20.31 21.30 -0.46
N HIS A 243 -21.57 20.91 -0.26
CA HIS A 243 -22.03 20.47 1.06
C HIS A 243 -21.36 19.13 1.43
N THR A 244 -21.31 18.20 0.48
CA THR A 244 -20.61 16.92 0.66
C THR A 244 -19.12 17.12 0.97
N GLN A 245 -18.44 18.01 0.25
CA GLN A 245 -17.02 18.29 0.48
C GLN A 245 -16.72 18.91 1.86
N ARG A 246 -17.66 19.65 2.45
CA ARG A 246 -17.49 20.31 3.76
C ARG A 246 -17.87 19.42 4.94
N GLU A 247 -18.77 18.46 4.74
CA GLU A 247 -19.33 17.63 5.80
C GLU A 247 -18.31 16.64 6.36
N GLU A 248 -17.62 15.89 5.48
CA GLU A 248 -16.60 14.93 5.88
C GLU A 248 -15.55 14.74 4.77
N PRO A 249 -14.31 14.34 5.12
CA PRO A 249 -13.35 13.93 4.12
C PRO A 249 -13.89 12.78 3.27
N PHE A 250 -13.60 12.81 1.96
CA PHE A 250 -13.97 11.69 1.09
C PHE A 250 -13.42 10.35 1.58
N ASN A 251 -14.20 9.31 1.29
CA ASN A 251 -13.75 7.93 1.48
C ASN A 251 -12.46 7.68 0.69
N GLU A 252 -11.55 6.88 1.25
CA GLU A 252 -10.26 6.57 0.63
C GLU A 252 -10.35 6.03 -0.81
N HIS A 253 -11.47 5.39 -1.19
CA HIS A 253 -11.64 4.85 -2.54
C HIS A 253 -11.77 5.92 -3.63
N TRP A 254 -12.27 7.11 -3.30
CA TRP A 254 -12.42 8.23 -4.23
C TRP A 254 -11.74 9.52 -3.74
N GLN A 255 -10.99 9.49 -2.64
CA GLN A 255 -10.15 10.60 -2.21
C GLN A 255 -8.93 10.79 -3.13
N THR A 256 -8.46 12.00 -3.39
CA THR A 256 -7.28 12.23 -4.25
C THR A 256 -6.01 11.59 -3.68
N VAL A 257 -5.09 11.16 -4.55
CA VAL A 257 -3.78 10.65 -4.15
C VAL A 257 -3.00 11.71 -3.37
N TYR A 258 -3.09 12.97 -3.82
CA TYR A 258 -2.55 14.12 -3.12
C TYR A 258 -2.97 14.16 -1.63
N SER A 259 -4.25 13.93 -1.35
CA SER A 259 -4.80 13.94 0.01
C SER A 259 -4.50 12.65 0.79
N LEU A 260 -4.33 11.51 0.13
CA LEU A 260 -4.05 10.22 0.80
C LEU A 260 -2.59 10.06 1.21
N CYS A 261 -1.67 10.50 0.34
CA CYS A 261 -0.24 10.22 0.46
C CYS A 261 0.59 11.47 0.80
N HIS A 262 0.00 12.66 0.74
CA HIS A 262 0.68 13.93 1.07
C HIS A 262 2.06 14.10 0.40
N PRO A 263 2.20 13.89 -0.92
CA PRO A 263 3.50 13.91 -1.61
C PRO A 263 4.27 15.23 -1.54
N CYS A 264 3.62 16.34 -1.18
CA CYS A 264 4.31 17.62 -0.92
C CYS A 264 4.91 17.73 0.48
N HIS A 265 4.55 16.84 1.39
CA HIS A 265 5.11 16.76 2.75
C HIS A 265 6.00 15.51 2.92
N ILE A 266 5.75 14.46 2.13
CA ILE A 266 6.49 13.21 2.14
C ILE A 266 7.18 13.06 0.79
N ARG A 267 8.51 13.14 0.80
CA ARG A 267 9.32 12.93 -0.42
C ARG A 267 9.32 11.45 -0.78
N TYR A 268 8.59 11.07 -1.82
CA TYR A 268 8.61 9.71 -2.35
C TYR A 268 9.85 9.48 -3.23
N ASP A 269 10.47 8.33 -3.04
CA ASP A 269 11.68 7.88 -3.73
C ASP A 269 11.35 7.12 -5.02
N LEU A 270 10.11 6.65 -5.20
CA LEU A 270 9.65 5.99 -6.42
C LEU A 270 8.14 6.21 -6.61
N VAL A 271 7.76 6.63 -7.81
CA VAL A 271 6.36 6.78 -8.23
C VAL A 271 6.10 5.79 -9.37
N GLY A 272 5.34 4.75 -9.05
CA GLY A 272 4.89 3.75 -10.02
C GLY A 272 3.55 4.15 -10.64
N LYS A 273 3.25 3.66 -11.83
CA LYS A 273 2.02 3.91 -12.58
C LYS A 273 1.27 2.60 -12.80
N TYR A 274 -0.06 2.66 -12.79
CA TYR A 274 -0.90 1.48 -13.02
C TYR A 274 -0.78 0.95 -14.46
N GLU A 275 -0.39 1.83 -15.37
CA GLU A 275 -0.14 1.56 -16.77
C GLU A 275 1.15 0.75 -16.98
N THR A 276 2.17 0.97 -16.14
CA THR A 276 3.47 0.25 -16.13
C THR A 276 3.65 -0.56 -14.85
N LEU A 277 2.54 -1.11 -14.34
CA LEU A 277 2.47 -1.67 -12.99
C LEU A 277 3.46 -2.82 -12.80
N GLU A 278 3.60 -3.71 -13.77
CA GLU A 278 4.46 -4.89 -13.66
C GLU A 278 5.94 -4.50 -13.64
N GLU A 279 6.36 -3.67 -14.60
CA GLU A 279 7.73 -3.18 -14.72
C GLU A 279 8.15 -2.38 -13.47
N ASP A 280 7.31 -1.44 -13.05
CA ASP A 280 7.57 -0.59 -11.88
C ASP A 280 7.59 -1.42 -10.59
N SER A 281 6.72 -2.44 -10.48
CA SER A 281 6.70 -3.32 -9.29
C SER A 281 7.94 -4.20 -9.23
N ASN A 282 8.36 -4.75 -10.36
CA ASN A 282 9.59 -5.54 -10.45
C ASN A 282 10.81 -4.70 -10.09
N TYR A 283 10.85 -3.44 -10.50
CA TYR A 283 11.91 -2.51 -10.12
C TYR A 283 11.95 -2.24 -8.61
N VAL A 284 10.80 -2.04 -7.95
CA VAL A 284 10.73 -1.94 -6.48
C VAL A 284 11.27 -3.21 -5.80
N LEU A 285 10.89 -4.40 -6.29
CA LEU A 285 11.34 -5.67 -5.72
C LEU A 285 12.85 -5.91 -5.93
N GLN A 286 13.40 -5.44 -7.05
CA GLN A 286 14.84 -5.49 -7.32
C GLN A 286 15.60 -4.58 -6.36
N LEU A 287 15.15 -3.33 -6.17
CA LEU A 287 15.73 -2.41 -5.20
C LEU A 287 15.64 -2.96 -3.77
N ALA A 288 14.54 -3.66 -3.45
CA ALA A 288 14.36 -4.33 -2.16
C ALA A 288 15.28 -5.56 -1.97
N GLY A 289 15.93 -6.06 -3.02
CA GLY A 289 16.78 -7.25 -2.96
C GLY A 289 16.01 -8.56 -2.85
N VAL A 290 14.72 -8.55 -3.20
CA VAL A 290 13.79 -9.69 -3.00
C VAL A 290 13.29 -10.30 -4.32
N SER A 291 13.69 -9.74 -5.46
CA SER A 291 13.23 -10.15 -6.80
C SER A 291 13.58 -11.60 -7.18
N SER A 292 14.54 -12.23 -6.49
CA SER A 292 14.93 -13.62 -6.73
C SER A 292 13.91 -14.64 -6.21
N TYR A 293 13.08 -14.27 -5.22
CA TYR A 293 12.10 -15.18 -4.61
C TYR A 293 10.69 -14.60 -4.54
N LEU A 294 10.49 -13.31 -4.83
CA LEU A 294 9.19 -12.66 -4.80
C LEU A 294 8.90 -11.99 -6.14
N LYS A 295 7.66 -12.17 -6.64
CA LYS A 295 7.18 -11.58 -7.90
C LYS A 295 5.88 -10.84 -7.67
N PHE A 296 5.67 -9.76 -8.43
CA PHE A 296 4.41 -9.04 -8.38
C PHE A 296 3.28 -9.87 -9.01
N PRO A 297 2.11 -10.03 -8.34
CA PRO A 297 1.04 -10.83 -8.92
C PRO A 297 0.39 -10.18 -10.15
N THR A 298 0.35 -10.92 -11.26
CA THR A 298 -0.29 -10.52 -12.52
C THR A 298 -1.72 -11.04 -12.60
N TYR A 299 -2.67 -10.19 -13.01
CA TYR A 299 -4.07 -10.58 -13.26
C TYR A 299 -4.43 -10.51 -14.74
N ALA A 300 -5.48 -11.24 -15.12
CA ALA A 300 -6.07 -11.15 -16.44
C ALA A 300 -6.51 -9.70 -16.75
N LYS A 301 -6.08 -9.22 -17.93
CA LYS A 301 -6.34 -7.85 -18.42
C LYS A 301 -7.85 -7.51 -18.45
N SER A 302 -8.72 -8.50 -18.60
CA SER A 302 -10.18 -8.38 -18.70
C SER A 302 -10.88 -7.78 -17.47
N THR A 303 -10.22 -7.72 -16.32
CA THR A 303 -10.82 -7.16 -15.08
C THR A 303 -10.50 -5.67 -14.88
N ARG A 304 -9.62 -5.09 -15.71
CA ARG A 304 -9.21 -3.69 -15.62
C ARG A 304 -10.33 -2.78 -16.14
N THR A 305 -10.62 -1.71 -15.40
CA THR A 305 -11.24 -0.52 -16.02
C THR A 305 -10.28 -0.01 -17.10
N THR A 306 -10.77 0.36 -18.27
CA THR A 306 -9.96 0.90 -19.37
C THR A 306 -10.40 2.33 -19.68
N ASP A 307 -9.64 3.02 -20.53
CA ASP A 307 -9.99 4.35 -21.03
C ASP A 307 -11.32 4.33 -21.79
N GLU A 308 -11.57 3.30 -22.61
CA GLU A 308 -12.82 3.16 -23.37
C GLU A 308 -14.03 3.01 -22.43
N MET A 309 -13.91 2.16 -21.42
CA MET A 309 -14.96 2.01 -20.41
C MET A 309 -15.16 3.30 -19.62
N THR A 310 -14.08 4.01 -19.29
CA THR A 310 -14.18 5.30 -18.59
C THR A 310 -14.91 6.32 -19.46
N THR A 311 -14.61 6.37 -20.75
CA THR A 311 -15.32 7.20 -21.74
C THR A 311 -16.83 6.94 -21.69
N GLU A 312 -17.27 5.68 -21.71
CA GLU A 312 -18.70 5.31 -21.64
C GLU A 312 -19.39 5.88 -20.38
N PHE A 313 -18.73 5.83 -19.23
CA PHE A 313 -19.27 6.40 -17.99
C PHE A 313 -19.42 7.93 -18.04
N PHE A 314 -18.55 8.61 -18.79
CA PHE A 314 -18.54 10.07 -18.89
C PHE A 314 -19.45 10.62 -20.01
N GLN A 315 -19.94 9.78 -20.93
CA GLN A 315 -20.81 10.20 -22.05
C GLN A 315 -22.04 11.01 -21.62
N ASN A 316 -22.65 10.64 -20.48
CA ASN A 316 -23.88 11.25 -19.97
C ASN A 316 -23.65 12.32 -18.89
N ILE A 317 -22.39 12.67 -18.60
CA ILE A 317 -22.07 13.70 -17.61
C ILE A 317 -22.02 15.06 -18.32
N SER A 318 -22.68 16.09 -17.77
CA SER A 318 -22.64 17.45 -18.34
C SER A 318 -21.22 18.02 -18.33
N SER A 319 -20.89 18.91 -19.28
CA SER A 319 -19.60 19.62 -19.34
C SER A 319 -19.28 20.36 -18.04
N GLU A 320 -20.29 21.00 -17.44
CA GLU A 320 -20.16 21.64 -16.13
C GLU A 320 -19.71 20.65 -15.04
N HIS A 321 -20.40 19.51 -14.91
CA HIS A 321 -20.04 18.50 -13.91
C HIS A 321 -18.66 17.89 -14.20
N GLN A 322 -18.30 17.69 -15.47
CA GLN A 322 -16.97 17.22 -15.86
C GLN A 322 -15.89 18.21 -15.45
N THR A 323 -16.11 19.51 -15.67
CA THR A 323 -15.18 20.59 -15.29
C THR A 323 -15.03 20.68 -13.78
N GLN A 324 -16.14 20.68 -13.04
CA GLN A 324 -16.11 20.69 -11.57
C GLN A 324 -15.41 19.44 -11.01
N LEU A 325 -15.66 18.26 -11.58
CA LEU A 325 -15.00 17.03 -11.17
C LEU A 325 -13.51 17.05 -11.51
N TYR A 326 -13.12 17.59 -12.66
CA TYR A 326 -11.72 17.77 -13.01
C TYR A 326 -11.01 18.64 -11.98
N GLU A 327 -11.60 19.76 -11.57
CA GLU A 327 -11.01 20.62 -10.53
C GLU A 327 -10.81 19.89 -9.19
N VAL A 328 -11.70 18.95 -8.83
CA VAL A 328 -11.52 18.10 -7.62
C VAL A 328 -10.24 17.23 -7.72
N TYR A 329 -9.93 16.68 -8.90
CA TYR A 329 -8.80 15.77 -9.12
C TYR A 329 -7.59 16.42 -9.82
N LYS A 330 -7.64 17.71 -10.14
CA LYS A 330 -6.65 18.44 -10.95
C LYS A 330 -5.23 18.29 -10.48
N LEU A 331 -5.02 18.32 -9.16
CA LEU A 331 -3.68 18.14 -8.60
C LEU A 331 -3.13 16.73 -8.88
N ASP A 332 -3.95 15.68 -8.87
CA ASP A 332 -3.49 14.33 -9.22
C ASP A 332 -3.09 14.26 -10.71
N PHE A 333 -3.86 14.89 -11.60
CA PHE A 333 -3.51 14.98 -13.03
C PHE A 333 -2.15 15.64 -13.25
N LEU A 334 -1.97 16.85 -12.70
CA LEU A 334 -0.75 17.64 -12.88
C LEU A 334 0.45 16.98 -12.20
N MET A 335 0.29 16.51 -10.97
CA MET A 335 1.37 15.97 -10.16
C MET A 335 1.93 14.66 -10.70
N PHE A 336 1.09 13.84 -11.32
CA PHE A 336 1.49 12.53 -11.85
C PHE A 336 1.61 12.53 -13.38
N ASN A 337 1.59 13.70 -14.00
CA ASN A 337 1.71 13.91 -15.44
C ASN A 337 0.76 12.99 -16.22
N TYR A 338 -0.53 13.10 -15.92
CA TYR A 338 -1.61 12.55 -16.73
C TYR A 338 -2.18 13.65 -17.62
N SER A 339 -2.38 13.34 -18.89
CA SER A 339 -3.07 14.23 -19.82
C SER A 339 -4.54 14.35 -19.43
N VAL A 340 -5.14 15.51 -19.71
CA VAL A 340 -6.60 15.65 -19.67
C VAL A 340 -7.19 14.69 -20.71
N PRO A 341 -8.12 13.80 -20.32
CA PRO A 341 -8.72 12.86 -21.27
C PRO A 341 -9.48 13.58 -22.38
N SER A 342 -9.32 13.13 -23.62
CA SER A 342 -9.90 13.77 -24.81
C SER A 342 -11.42 13.73 -24.87
N TYR A 343 -12.04 12.80 -24.14
CA TYR A 343 -13.50 12.71 -24.02
C TYR A 343 -14.10 13.77 -23.08
N LEU A 344 -13.27 14.49 -22.32
CA LEU A 344 -13.76 15.55 -21.45
C LEU A 344 -14.11 16.81 -22.25
N LYS A 345 -15.26 17.39 -21.92
CA LYS A 345 -15.75 18.66 -22.44
C LYS A 345 -15.57 19.71 -21.35
N LEU A 346 -14.36 20.26 -21.26
CA LEU A 346 -14.03 21.31 -20.31
C LEU A 346 -14.41 22.68 -20.88
N GLU A 347 -15.12 23.49 -20.10
CA GLU A 347 -15.56 24.85 -20.46
C GLU A 347 -14.71 25.94 -19.78
#